data_AF-A0A7S2U370-F1
#
_entry.id   AF-A0A7S2U370-F1
#
_cell.length_a   1.000
_cell.length_b   1.000
_cell.length_c   1.000
_cell.angle_alpha   90.00
_cell.angle_beta   90.00
_cell.angle_gamma   90.00
#
_symmetry.space_group_name_H-M   'P 1'
#
loop_
_entity.id
_entity.type
_entity.pdbx_description
1 polymer ?
#
loop_
_entity_poly.entity_id
_entity_poly.type
_entity_poly.pdbx_seq_one_letter_code
_entity_poly.pdbx_strand_id
1 'polypeptide(L)'
;MLDYRHCTLYPLVCKATNSLLGYLDAISEEELRSRYKTMDEELHRFAATYLDSKADFAGGMDTPTLADYSIVPGLAFTTARKGYQLPARVERYVDAFLKAVPTYAPMRAGFLRKVAELAKATEDKRRLERASGSQYKS
;
A
#
# COMPACT_ATOMS: atom_id res chain seq x y z
N MET A 1 -25.97 -2.85 2.07
CA MET A 1 -25.22 -1.61 1.80
C MET A 1 -24.01 -1.63 2.71
N LEU A 2 -22.80 -1.80 2.17
CA LEU A 2 -21.57 -1.82 2.97
C LEU A 2 -21.26 -0.38 3.39
N ASP A 3 -21.18 -0.17 4.69
CA ASP A 3 -20.88 1.12 5.30
C ASP A 3 -19.37 1.35 5.27
N TYR A 4 -18.94 2.44 4.64
CA TYR A 4 -17.54 2.84 4.49
C TYR A 4 -16.81 2.94 5.85
N ARG A 5 -17.52 3.17 6.96
CA ARG A 5 -16.95 3.15 8.32
C ARG A 5 -16.47 1.77 8.76
N HIS A 6 -16.97 0.71 8.13
CA HIS A 6 -16.50 -0.67 8.31
C HIS A 6 -15.47 -1.10 7.26
N CYS A 7 -15.13 -0.23 6.31
CA CYS A 7 -14.04 -0.46 5.38
C CYS A 7 -12.72 -0.35 6.15
N THR A 8 -12.23 -1.49 6.65
CA THR A 8 -10.94 -1.61 7.34
C THR A 8 -9.76 -1.43 6.39
N LEU A 9 -10.03 -1.27 5.08
CA LEU A 9 -9.01 -1.16 4.04
C LEU A 9 -8.05 0.01 4.28
N TYR A 10 -8.53 1.20 4.64
CA TYR A 10 -7.64 2.34 4.92
C TYR A 10 -6.74 2.08 6.14
N PRO A 11 -7.26 1.66 7.31
CA PRO A 11 -6.42 1.22 8.43
C PRO A 11 -5.44 0.09 8.09
N LEU A 12 -5.84 -0.90 7.27
CA LEU A 12 -4.99 -2.03 6.87
C LEU A 12 -3.85 -1.61 5.95
N VAL A 13 -4.18 -0.80 4.94
CA VAL A 13 -3.20 -0.19 4.03
C VAL A 13 -2.20 0.65 4.83
N CYS A 14 -2.68 1.55 5.69
CA CYS A 14 -1.82 2.36 6.56
C CYS A 14 -0.95 1.50 7.48
N LYS A 15 -1.47 0.44 8.09
CA LYS A 15 -0.66 -0.48 8.93
C LYS A 15 0.38 -1.25 8.12
N ALA A 16 0.11 -1.57 6.86
CA ALA A 16 1.06 -2.25 5.98
C ALA A 16 2.14 -1.29 5.43
N THR A 17 1.80 -0.03 5.18
CA THR A 17 2.69 1.00 4.62
C THR A 17 3.47 1.77 5.69
N ASN A 18 2.87 2.09 6.84
CA ASN A 18 3.52 2.96 7.85
C ASN A 18 4.67 2.27 8.59
N SER A 19 4.61 0.95 8.76
CA SER A 19 5.77 0.17 9.25
C SER A 19 6.96 0.22 8.29
N LEU A 20 6.75 0.46 6.99
CA LEU A 20 7.87 0.64 6.04
C LEU A 20 8.50 2.02 6.12
N LEU A 21 7.66 3.01 6.37
CA LEU A 21 8.07 4.41 6.47
C LEU A 21 8.75 4.71 7.82
N GLY A 22 8.86 3.73 8.71
CA GLY A 22 9.40 3.91 10.05
C GLY A 22 8.46 4.70 10.99
N TYR A 23 7.20 4.90 10.60
CA TYR A 23 6.18 5.54 11.45
C TYR A 23 5.57 4.56 12.46
N LEU A 24 5.64 3.26 12.18
CA LEU A 24 5.25 2.19 13.10
C LEU A 24 6.42 1.21 13.28
N ASP A 25 6.37 0.43 14.35
CA ASP A 25 7.37 -0.60 14.63
C ASP A 25 7.55 -1.57 13.44
N ALA A 26 8.80 -2.03 13.30
CA ALA A 26 9.14 -3.05 12.32
C ALA A 26 8.45 -4.36 12.69
N ILE A 27 7.65 -4.87 11.76
CA ILE A 27 6.94 -6.15 11.91
C ILE A 27 7.77 -7.30 11.32
N SER A 28 7.53 -8.52 11.82
CA SER A 28 8.15 -9.72 11.25
C SER A 28 7.64 -9.98 9.84
N GLU A 29 8.38 -10.77 9.04
CA GLU A 29 7.91 -11.17 7.71
C GLU A 29 6.62 -12.02 7.77
N GLU A 30 6.47 -12.82 8.82
CA GLU A 30 5.26 -13.63 9.04
C GLU A 30 4.05 -12.75 9.31
N GLU A 31 4.20 -11.77 10.20
CA GLU A 31 3.14 -10.81 10.49
C GLU A 31 2.80 -9.97 9.26
N LEU A 32 3.80 -9.60 8.47
CA LEU A 32 3.59 -8.93 7.19
C LEU A 32 2.76 -9.79 6.22
N ARG A 33 3.12 -11.07 6.04
CA ARG A 33 2.37 -11.99 5.17
C ARG A 33 0.93 -12.17 5.64
N SER A 34 0.72 -12.27 6.95
CA SER A 34 -0.62 -12.33 7.54
C SER A 34 -1.43 -11.06 7.22
N ARG A 35 -0.82 -9.88 7.39
CA ARG A 35 -1.46 -8.60 7.02
C ARG A 35 -1.79 -8.52 5.53
N TYR A 36 -0.93 -9.03 4.65
CA TYR A 36 -1.23 -9.10 3.21
C TYR A 36 -2.41 -10.00 2.90
N LYS A 37 -2.52 -11.15 3.55
CA LYS A 37 -3.68 -12.03 3.37
C LYS A 37 -4.98 -11.32 3.75
N THR A 38 -5.03 -10.68 4.93
CA THR A 38 -6.21 -9.91 5.35
C THR A 38 -6.50 -8.76 4.38
N MET A 39 -5.45 -8.08 3.90
CA MET A 39 -5.59 -6.98 2.95
C MET A 39 -6.16 -7.48 1.61
N ASP A 40 -5.72 -8.62 1.10
CA ASP A 40 -6.25 -9.23 -0.12
C ASP A 40 -7.74 -9.57 0.02
N GLU A 41 -8.16 -10.16 1.14
CA GLU A 41 -9.57 -10.49 1.38
C GLU A 41 -10.48 -9.25 1.40
N GLU A 42 -10.00 -8.14 1.96
CA GLU A 42 -10.72 -6.87 1.95
C GLU A 42 -10.68 -6.18 0.59
N LEU A 43 -9.56 -6.26 -0.14
CA LEU A 43 -9.43 -5.71 -1.50
C LEU A 43 -10.34 -6.42 -2.50
N HIS A 44 -10.50 -7.74 -2.39
CA HIS A 44 -11.47 -8.49 -3.19
C HIS A 44 -12.91 -8.07 -2.87
N ARG A 45 -13.24 -7.91 -1.59
CA ARG A 45 -14.57 -7.41 -1.16
C ARG A 45 -14.84 -5.99 -1.65
N PHE A 46 -13.84 -5.12 -1.56
CA PHE A 46 -13.89 -3.77 -2.10
C PHE A 46 -14.16 -3.79 -3.60
N ALA A 47 -13.36 -4.55 -4.36
CA ALA A 47 -13.50 -4.65 -5.81
C ALA A 47 -14.88 -5.16 -6.23
N ALA A 48 -15.39 -6.21 -5.55
CA ALA A 48 -16.71 -6.77 -5.83
C ALA A 48 -17.86 -5.81 -5.49
N THR A 49 -17.68 -4.92 -4.52
CA THR A 49 -18.74 -4.02 -4.02
C THR A 49 -18.74 -2.68 -4.75
N TYR A 50 -17.57 -2.12 -5.04
CA TYR A 50 -17.43 -0.71 -5.42
C TYR A 50 -16.85 -0.48 -6.81
N LEU A 51 -16.19 -1.48 -7.41
CA LEU A 51 -15.58 -1.36 -8.73
C LEU A 51 -16.45 -2.07 -9.78
N ASP A 52 -17.56 -1.44 -10.18
CA ASP A 52 -18.45 -1.95 -11.23
C ASP A 52 -17.68 -2.28 -12.51
N SER A 53 -17.82 -3.50 -13.01
CA SER A 53 -17.27 -4.00 -14.27
C SER A 53 -17.35 -3.05 -15.47
N LYS A 54 -18.33 -2.14 -15.51
CA LYS A 54 -18.57 -1.21 -16.63
C LYS A 54 -17.89 0.16 -16.49
N ALA A 55 -17.40 0.49 -15.30
CA ALA A 55 -16.78 1.78 -15.01
C ALA A 55 -15.40 1.60 -14.40
N ASP A 56 -14.57 2.63 -14.58
CA ASP A 56 -13.17 2.61 -14.15
C ASP A 56 -12.96 3.16 -12.72
N PHE A 57 -13.96 3.86 -12.14
CA PHE A 57 -13.84 4.51 -10.82
C PHE A 57 -14.88 4.02 -9.81
N ALA A 58 -14.58 4.25 -8.53
CA ALA A 58 -15.44 3.84 -7.43
C ALA A 58 -16.84 4.44 -7.56
N GLY A 59 -17.87 3.62 -7.33
CA GLY A 59 -19.26 4.05 -7.43
C GLY A 59 -19.83 4.04 -8.86
N GLY A 60 -19.11 3.47 -9.83
CA GLY A 60 -19.64 3.26 -11.18
C GLY A 60 -19.50 4.48 -12.10
N MET A 61 -18.51 5.34 -11.85
CA MET A 61 -18.32 6.61 -12.55
C MET A 61 -17.24 6.51 -13.64
N ASP A 62 -17.37 7.30 -14.69
CA ASP A 62 -16.36 7.42 -15.77
C ASP A 62 -15.27 8.46 -15.45
N THR A 63 -15.40 9.19 -14.34
CA THR A 63 -14.41 10.16 -13.87
C THR A 63 -14.08 9.96 -12.39
N PRO A 64 -12.84 10.28 -11.95
CA PRO A 64 -12.48 10.20 -10.55
C PRO A 64 -13.30 11.16 -9.68
N THR A 65 -13.77 10.65 -8.55
CA THR A 65 -14.50 11.38 -7.52
C THR A 65 -13.66 11.52 -6.25
N LEU A 66 -14.15 12.30 -5.27
CA LEU A 66 -13.51 12.43 -3.96
C LEU A 66 -13.25 11.08 -3.28
N ALA A 67 -14.09 10.07 -3.55
CA ALA A 67 -13.87 8.72 -3.02
C ALA A 67 -12.56 8.13 -3.55
N ASP A 68 -12.29 8.27 -4.85
CA ASP A 68 -11.08 7.74 -5.50
C ASP A 68 -9.82 8.43 -4.96
N TYR A 69 -9.88 9.76 -4.79
CA TYR A 69 -8.80 10.54 -4.18
C TYR A 69 -8.49 10.12 -2.73
N SER A 70 -9.44 9.54 -2.01
CA SER A 70 -9.21 9.05 -0.64
C SER A 70 -8.61 7.64 -0.57
N ILE A 71 -8.85 6.82 -1.61
CA ILE A 71 -8.52 5.39 -1.61
C ILE A 71 -7.24 5.11 -2.41
N VAL A 72 -7.19 5.59 -3.66
CA VAL A 72 -6.12 5.25 -4.62
C VAL A 72 -4.73 5.61 -4.08
N PRO A 73 -4.52 6.75 -3.40
CA PRO A 73 -3.22 7.06 -2.80
C PRO A 73 -2.64 5.94 -1.95
N GLY A 74 -3.44 5.43 -1.00
CA GLY A 74 -2.99 4.35 -0.11
C GLY A 74 -2.64 3.09 -0.90
N LEU A 75 -3.49 2.69 -1.84
CA LEU A 75 -3.28 1.50 -2.67
C LEU A 75 -2.04 1.64 -3.57
N ALA A 76 -1.87 2.79 -4.21
CA ALA A 76 -0.73 3.10 -5.06
C ALA A 76 0.60 3.02 -4.28
N PHE A 77 0.58 3.27 -2.97
CA PHE A 77 1.75 3.08 -2.10
C PHE A 77 1.98 1.64 -1.66
N THR A 78 0.93 0.81 -1.53
CA THR A 78 1.14 -0.63 -1.22
C THR A 78 1.92 -1.34 -2.32
N THR A 79 1.72 -0.96 -3.59
CA THR A 79 2.48 -1.49 -4.74
C THR A 79 3.97 -1.10 -4.75
N ALA A 80 4.38 -0.14 -3.91
CA ALA A 80 5.78 0.25 -3.75
C ALA A 80 6.64 -0.87 -3.15
N ARG A 81 6.01 -1.82 -2.47
CA ARG A 81 6.71 -2.84 -1.69
C ARG A 81 7.07 -4.02 -2.58
N LYS A 82 8.35 -4.39 -2.56
CA LYS A 82 8.85 -5.60 -3.19
C LYS A 82 8.09 -6.82 -2.64
N GLY A 83 7.46 -7.59 -3.53
CA GLY A 83 6.83 -8.88 -3.21
C GLY A 83 5.33 -8.84 -2.87
N TYR A 84 4.67 -7.68 -2.97
CA TYR A 84 3.21 -7.62 -2.88
C TYR A 84 2.61 -7.07 -4.19
N GLN A 85 1.60 -7.76 -4.71
CA GLN A 85 0.87 -7.37 -5.92
C GLN A 85 -0.59 -7.16 -5.56
N LEU A 86 -1.19 -6.09 -6.06
CA LEU A 86 -2.61 -5.85 -5.88
C LEU A 86 -3.43 -6.90 -6.68
N PRO A 87 -4.65 -7.24 -6.23
CA PRO A 87 -5.58 -7.99 -7.07
C PRO A 87 -5.80 -7.27 -8.40
N ALA A 88 -5.79 -8.00 -9.51
CA ALA A 88 -5.79 -7.43 -10.87
C ALA A 88 -6.89 -6.39 -11.14
N ARG A 89 -8.08 -6.55 -10.53
CA ARG A 89 -9.17 -5.57 -10.67
C ARG A 89 -8.84 -4.24 -9.97
N VAL A 90 -8.21 -4.31 -8.80
CA VAL A 90 -7.78 -3.13 -8.04
C VAL A 90 -6.57 -2.49 -8.70
N GLU A 91 -5.65 -3.28 -9.24
CA GLU A 91 -4.52 -2.77 -10.02
C GLU A 91 -4.99 -1.91 -11.21
N ARG A 92 -5.92 -2.43 -12.01
CA ARG A 92 -6.54 -1.66 -13.12
C ARG A 92 -7.21 -0.37 -12.65
N TYR A 93 -7.88 -0.40 -11.50
CA TYR A 93 -8.50 0.77 -10.90
C TYR A 93 -7.47 1.85 -10.51
N VAL A 94 -6.36 1.45 -9.89
CA VAL A 94 -5.25 2.34 -9.58
C VAL A 94 -4.65 2.93 -10.86
N ASP A 95 -4.39 2.09 -11.86
CA ASP A 95 -3.83 2.54 -13.15
C ASP A 95 -4.74 3.52 -13.88
N ALA A 96 -6.05 3.27 -13.91
CA ALA A 96 -7.04 4.17 -14.49
C ALA A 96 -7.02 5.55 -13.80
N PHE A 97 -6.93 5.58 -12.47
CA PHE A 97 -6.82 6.83 -11.72
C PHE A 97 -5.50 7.55 -12.00
N LEU A 98 -4.37 6.86 -12.02
CA LEU A 98 -3.07 7.47 -12.34
C LEU A 98 -3.05 8.09 -13.74
N LYS A 99 -3.76 7.48 -14.69
CA LYS A 99 -3.94 8.01 -16.05
C LYS A 99 -4.86 9.24 -16.07
N ALA A 100 -5.95 9.22 -15.31
CA ALA A 100 -6.92 10.32 -15.25
C ALA A 100 -6.42 11.52 -14.42
N VAL A 101 -5.51 11.29 -13.46
CA VAL A 101 -4.98 12.31 -12.54
C VAL A 101 -3.44 12.39 -12.70
N PRO A 102 -2.94 12.98 -13.81
CA PRO A 102 -1.51 12.96 -14.15
C PRO A 102 -0.63 13.71 -13.14
N THR A 103 -1.19 14.68 -12.41
CA THR A 103 -0.51 15.40 -11.32
C THR A 103 -0.16 14.49 -10.14
N TYR A 104 -0.84 13.35 -10.01
CA TYR A 104 -0.60 12.40 -8.94
C TYR A 104 0.65 11.53 -9.18
N ALA A 105 1.01 11.28 -10.44
CA ALA A 105 2.17 10.45 -10.77
C ALA A 105 3.51 11.03 -10.23
N PRO A 106 3.80 12.34 -10.36
CA PRO A 106 4.97 12.96 -9.71
C PRO A 106 4.96 12.83 -8.18
N MET A 107 3.80 13.01 -7.53
CA MET A 107 3.67 12.86 -6.07
C MET A 107 3.97 11.42 -5.64
N ARG A 108 3.43 10.44 -6.36
CA ARG A 108 3.73 9.02 -6.15
C ARG A 108 5.21 8.74 -6.29
N ALA A 109 5.85 9.22 -7.36
CA ALA A 109 7.28 9.03 -7.59
C ALA A 109 8.14 9.61 -6.44
N GLY A 110 7.78 10.80 -5.93
CA GLY A 110 8.44 11.39 -4.76
C GLY A 110 8.36 10.50 -3.51
N PHE A 111 7.17 9.97 -3.23
CA PHE A 111 6.97 9.07 -2.11
C PHE A 111 7.71 7.74 -2.28
N LEU A 112 7.67 7.12 -3.46
CA LEU A 112 8.38 5.86 -3.74
C LEU A 112 9.89 6.00 -3.52
N ARG A 113 10.48 7.11 -3.96
CA ARG A 113 11.89 7.42 -3.67
C ARG A 113 12.13 7.47 -2.16
N LYS A 114 11.24 8.14 -1.41
CA LYS A 114 11.40 8.24 0.05
C LYS A 114 11.30 6.89 0.76
N VAL A 115 10.37 6.03 0.33
CA VAL A 115 10.27 4.65 0.82
C VAL A 115 11.57 3.88 0.57
N ALA A 116 12.14 3.99 -0.64
CA ALA A 116 13.38 3.30 -0.99
C ALA A 116 14.57 3.79 -0.16
N GLU A 117 14.69 5.10 0.08
CA GLU A 117 15.69 5.69 0.98
C GLU A 117 15.59 5.12 2.40
N LEU A 118 14.39 5.08 2.96
CA LEU A 118 14.13 4.59 4.32
C LEU A 118 14.36 3.08 4.46
N ALA A 119 13.97 2.30 3.45
CA ALA A 119 14.23 0.87 3.40
C ALA A 119 15.74 0.59 3.43
N LYS A 120 16.53 1.32 2.62
CA LYS A 120 17.99 1.22 2.60
C LYS A 120 18.62 1.59 3.96
N ALA A 121 18.20 2.71 4.55
CA ALA A 121 18.71 3.15 5.86
C ALA A 121 18.44 2.11 6.96
N THR A 122 17.29 1.44 6.90
CA THR A 122 16.92 0.38 7.84
C THR A 122 17.81 -0.86 7.68
N GLU A 123 18.13 -1.24 6.43
CA GLU A 123 19.03 -2.35 6.13
C GLU A 123 20.46 -2.05 6.58
N ASP A 124 20.96 -0.84 6.30
CA ASP A 124 22.29 -0.39 6.73
C ASP A 124 22.42 -0.41 8.26
N LYS A 125 21.40 0.06 8.99
CA LYS A 125 21.35 0.00 10.46
C LYS A 125 21.45 -1.44 10.97
N ARG A 126 20.63 -2.36 10.43
CA ARG A 126 20.67 -3.79 10.81
C ARG A 126 22.02 -4.44 10.52
N ARG A 127 22.69 -4.05 9.44
CA ARG A 127 24.03 -4.54 9.09
C ARG A 127 25.06 -4.10 10.12
N LEU A 128 25.02 -2.83 10.54
CA LEU A 128 25.92 -2.30 11.57
C LEU A 128 25.71 -3.00 12.92
N GLU A 129 24.45 -3.21 13.34
CA GLU A 129 24.11 -3.92 14.59
C GLU A 129 24.58 -5.38 14.60
N ARG A 130 24.52 -6.08 13.46
CA ARG A 130 25.08 -7.44 13.32
C ARG A 130 26.60 -7.45 13.41
N ALA A 131 27.26 -6.46 12.81
CA ALA A 131 28.72 -6.34 12.84
C ALA A 131 29.24 -6.05 14.26
N SER A 132 28.55 -5.20 15.02
CA SER A 132 28.92 -4.87 16.40
C SER A 132 28.55 -5.97 17.41
N GLY A 133 27.45 -6.69 17.21
CA GLY A 133 27.06 -7.84 18.05
C GLY A 133 27.97 -9.06 17.91
N SER A 134 28.76 -9.15 16.83
CA SER A 134 29.73 -10.23 16.62
C SER A 134 31.03 -10.05 17.41
N GLN A 135 31.33 -8.86 17.94
CA GLN A 135 32.58 -8.57 18.65
C GLN A 135 32.61 -9.01 20.12
N TYR A 136 31.48 -9.52 20.66
CA TYR A 136 31.38 -9.98 22.05
C TYR A 136 31.18 -11.50 22.20
N LYS A 137 31.35 -12.27 21.12
CA LYS A 137 31.38 -13.74 21.13
C LYS A 137 32.76 -14.24 20.72
N SER A 138 33.73 -14.11 21.61
CA SER A 138 35.04 -14.77 21.51
C SER A 138 35.55 -15.09 22.90
#